data_AF-A0AAV2IM86-F1
#
_entry.id   AF-A0AAV2IM86-F1
#
_cell.length_a   1.000
_cell.length_b   1.000
_cell.length_c   1.000
_cell.angle_alpha   90.00
_cell.angle_beta   90.00
_cell.angle_gamma   90.00
#
_symmetry.space_group_name_H-M   'P 1'
#
loop_
_entity.id
_entity.type
_entity.pdbx_description
1 polymer ?
#
loop_
_entity_poly.entity_id
_entity_poly.type
_entity_poly.pdbx_seq_one_letter_code
_entity_poly.pdbx_strand_id
1 'polypeptide(L)'
;RALADPIVNASVDLYFRMSTDLLPTPAKSHYVFNLRDPSKGVQGILQADITIFREKPQMTRLFIHETQRVFHDRLINLEDKYFFHRLMSEILAKYFNESVEPQTFITDPILFGNFMRMGSPPEERFYEEMMDMNKIKSILSDYLDDLNMSSPKEMRLVFFLDAIEHITRLVRMVQQERGNALLVGVGGTGKQSLTRLSAHICSYQCFQIELCRGYDYSSFHDDLKKLYESAGIQNKPTIFLFTDTQIVVEEFLEDINNMLNSGEVPNLFEPDEYEKLII
;
A
#
# COMPACT_ATOMS: atom_id res chain seq x y z
N ARG A 1 -14.97 18.88 11.97
CA ARG A 1 -15.21 20.04 11.07
C ARG A 1 -14.10 21.08 11.14
N ALA A 2 -13.68 21.54 12.33
CA ALA A 2 -12.63 22.58 12.46
C ALA A 2 -11.27 22.25 11.81
N LEU A 3 -10.95 20.96 11.59
CA LEU A 3 -9.70 20.53 10.93
C LEU A 3 -9.83 20.32 9.42
N ALA A 4 -11.03 20.43 8.84
CA ALA A 4 -11.21 20.18 7.41
C ALA A 4 -10.42 21.20 6.56
N ASP A 5 -10.61 22.50 6.81
CA ASP A 5 -9.90 23.55 6.06
C ASP A 5 -8.37 23.49 6.28
N PRO A 6 -7.87 23.30 7.52
CA PRO A 6 -6.44 23.06 7.75
C PRO A 6 -5.88 21.88 6.95
N ILE A 7 -6.56 20.73 6.94
CA ILE A 7 -6.11 19.52 6.22
C ILE A 7 -6.04 19.80 4.72
N VAL A 8 -7.09 20.40 4.14
CA VAL A 8 -7.13 20.68 2.69
C VAL A 8 -6.03 21.66 2.30
N ASN A 9 -5.91 22.78 3.02
CA ASN A 9 -4.88 23.78 2.72
C ASN A 9 -3.47 23.24 2.93
N ALA A 10 -3.25 22.42 3.97
CA ALA A 10 -1.98 21.76 4.23
C ALA A 10 -1.63 20.74 3.13
N SER A 11 -2.58 19.93 2.66
CA SER A 11 -2.38 18.99 1.55
C SER A 11 -1.99 19.69 0.26
N VAL A 12 -2.63 20.83 -0.04
CA VAL A 12 -2.33 21.64 -1.23
C VAL A 12 -0.94 22.27 -1.13
N ASP A 13 -0.60 22.88 0.00
CA ASP A 13 0.72 23.48 0.23
C ASP A 13 1.84 22.43 0.16
N LEU A 14 1.64 21.27 0.82
CA LEU A 14 2.57 20.14 0.75
C LEU A 14 2.81 19.69 -0.69
N TYR A 15 1.73 19.48 -1.44
CA TYR A 15 1.80 19.05 -2.83
C TYR A 15 2.62 20.04 -3.67
N PHE A 16 2.31 21.34 -3.59
CA PHE A 16 3.01 22.35 -4.37
C PHE A 16 4.50 22.36 -4.02
N ARG A 17 4.87 22.40 -2.74
CA ARG A 17 6.27 22.42 -2.32
C ARG A 17 7.03 21.16 -2.72
N MET A 18 6.41 19.99 -2.58
CA MET A 18 7.00 18.73 -3.06
C MET A 18 7.23 18.76 -4.58
N SER A 19 6.26 19.26 -5.35
CA SER A 19 6.35 19.33 -6.80
C SER A 19 7.35 20.34 -7.34
N THR A 20 7.62 21.42 -6.59
CA THR A 20 8.59 22.45 -6.98
C THR A 20 10.00 22.11 -6.54
N ASP A 21 10.16 21.57 -5.34
CA ASP A 21 11.47 21.45 -4.69
C ASP A 21 12.14 20.10 -5.01
N LEU A 22 11.36 19.05 -5.30
CA LEU A 22 11.85 17.71 -5.61
C LEU A 22 11.48 17.29 -7.04
N LEU A 23 12.18 17.88 -8.01
CA LEU A 23 12.02 17.58 -9.43
C LEU A 23 12.61 16.21 -9.83
N PRO A 24 12.02 15.53 -10.83
CA PRO A 24 12.56 14.28 -11.33
C PRO A 24 13.92 14.50 -11.99
N THR A 25 14.85 13.59 -11.69
CA THR A 25 16.19 13.53 -12.29
C THR A 25 16.44 12.12 -12.81
N PRO A 26 17.47 11.87 -13.66
CA PRO A 26 17.76 10.51 -14.11
C PRO A 26 17.98 9.49 -12.96
N ALA A 27 18.50 9.94 -11.82
CA ALA A 27 18.70 9.10 -10.63
C ALA A 27 17.42 8.92 -9.78
N LYS A 28 16.41 9.77 -9.99
CA LYS A 28 15.15 9.84 -9.22
C LYS A 28 13.98 10.11 -10.16
N SER A 29 13.88 9.32 -11.22
CA SER A 29 12.93 9.57 -12.32
C SER A 29 11.48 9.39 -11.89
N HIS A 30 11.25 8.62 -10.83
CA HIS A 30 9.94 8.38 -10.21
C HIS A 30 9.47 9.49 -9.28
N TYR A 31 10.23 10.57 -9.10
CA TYR A 31 9.82 11.76 -8.33
C TYR A 31 8.87 12.63 -9.17
N VAL A 32 7.76 12.04 -9.57
CA VAL A 32 6.70 12.68 -10.35
C VAL A 32 5.49 12.82 -9.44
N PHE A 33 5.17 14.06 -9.07
CA PHE A 33 4.04 14.38 -8.21
C PHE A 33 2.91 15.02 -9.03
N ASN A 34 1.69 14.51 -8.88
CA ASN A 34 0.51 15.00 -9.61
C ASN A 34 -0.70 15.13 -8.67
N LEU A 35 -1.81 15.67 -9.18
CA LEU A 35 -3.02 15.93 -8.40
C LEU A 35 -3.69 14.67 -7.82
N ARG A 36 -3.34 13.46 -8.29
CA ARG A 36 -3.80 12.21 -7.66
C ARG A 36 -3.17 11.99 -6.28
N ASP A 37 -1.98 12.55 -6.03
CA ASP A 37 -1.27 12.38 -4.77
C ASP A 37 -2.00 12.99 -3.58
N PRO A 38 -2.36 14.29 -3.57
CA PRO A 38 -3.16 14.85 -2.48
C PRO A 38 -4.53 14.15 -2.36
N SER A 39 -5.14 13.71 -3.48
CA SER A 39 -6.39 12.93 -3.44
C SER A 39 -6.22 11.60 -2.72
N LYS A 40 -5.12 10.87 -2.95
CA LYS A 40 -4.81 9.62 -2.24
C LYS A 40 -4.53 9.84 -0.75
N GLY A 41 -3.93 10.98 -0.39
CA GLY A 41 -3.73 11.38 1.00
C GLY A 41 -5.07 11.60 1.71
N VAL A 42 -5.98 12.34 1.07
CA VAL A 42 -7.34 12.55 1.59
C VAL A 42 -8.11 11.23 1.66
N GLN A 43 -8.02 10.37 0.65
CA GLN A 43 -8.67 9.05 0.64
C GLN A 43 -8.20 8.19 1.83
N GLY A 44 -6.93 8.24 2.19
CA GLY A 44 -6.42 7.58 3.38
C GLY A 44 -6.98 8.15 4.67
N ILE A 45 -7.07 9.48 4.78
CA ILE A 45 -7.68 10.15 5.95
C ILE A 45 -9.16 9.76 6.10
N LEU A 46 -9.87 9.53 5.00
CA LEU A 46 -11.27 9.10 5.02
C LEU A 46 -11.48 7.67 5.55
N GLN A 47 -10.42 6.89 5.78
CA GLN A 47 -10.51 5.60 6.47
C GLN A 47 -10.69 5.75 8.00
N ALA A 48 -10.57 6.98 8.52
CA ALA A 48 -10.77 7.28 9.93
C ALA A 48 -12.21 7.00 10.40
N ASP A 49 -12.35 6.23 11.47
CA ASP A 49 -13.63 6.01 12.13
C ASP A 49 -13.87 7.00 13.29
N ILE A 50 -15.08 7.57 13.36
CA ILE A 50 -15.45 8.57 14.36
C ILE A 50 -15.37 8.05 15.80
N THR A 51 -15.46 6.73 16.01
CA THR A 51 -15.36 6.11 17.33
C THR A 51 -13.94 6.17 17.88
N ILE A 52 -12.93 6.12 17.00
CA ILE A 52 -11.49 6.12 17.30
C ILE A 52 -10.92 7.54 17.30
N PHE A 53 -11.24 8.34 16.29
CA PHE A 53 -10.69 9.68 16.09
C PHE A 53 -11.62 10.74 16.67
N ARG A 54 -11.35 11.14 17.92
CA ARG A 54 -12.16 12.13 18.64
C ARG A 54 -11.43 13.44 18.86
N GLU A 55 -10.10 13.36 18.96
CA GLU A 55 -9.27 14.48 19.35
C GLU A 55 -8.44 15.00 18.18
N LYS A 56 -8.12 16.30 18.23
CA LYS A 56 -7.28 16.95 17.23
C LYS A 56 -5.92 16.27 17.04
N PRO A 57 -5.16 15.90 18.10
CA PRO A 57 -3.84 15.29 17.92
C PRO A 57 -3.88 13.97 17.14
N GLN A 58 -4.92 13.15 17.32
CA GLN A 58 -5.08 11.90 16.59
C GLN A 58 -5.26 12.16 15.08
N MET A 59 -6.08 13.16 14.72
CA MET A 59 -6.27 13.57 13.33
C MET A 59 -5.02 14.19 12.72
N THR A 60 -4.23 14.96 13.50
CA THR A 60 -2.95 15.50 13.04
C THR A 60 -1.96 14.37 12.74
N ARG A 61 -1.85 13.37 13.62
CA ARG A 61 -0.98 12.19 13.42
C ARG A 61 -1.40 11.35 12.21
N LEU A 62 -2.70 11.17 12.00
CA LEU A 62 -3.23 10.51 10.80
C LEU A 62 -2.85 11.28 9.52
N PHE A 63 -3.01 12.60 9.52
CA PHE A 63 -2.60 13.44 8.39
C PHE A 63 -1.10 13.28 8.06
N ILE A 64 -0.24 13.26 9.08
CA ILE A 64 1.20 13.03 8.91
C ILE A 64 1.46 11.64 8.33
N HIS A 65 0.81 10.60 8.87
CA HIS A 65 0.98 9.24 8.37
C HIS A 65 0.60 9.12 6.90
N GLU A 66 -0.58 9.63 6.52
CA GLU A 66 -1.09 9.51 5.15
C GLU A 66 -0.29 10.30 4.14
N THR A 67 0.20 11.48 4.52
CA THR A 67 1.10 12.25 3.66
C THR A 67 2.47 11.57 3.51
N GLN A 68 2.98 10.90 4.56
CA GLN A 68 4.19 10.08 4.43
C GLN A 68 3.99 8.90 3.47
N ARG A 69 2.86 8.19 3.56
CA ARG A 69 2.57 7.04 2.66
C ARG A 69 2.52 7.45 1.19
N VAL A 70 2.05 8.67 0.90
CA VAL A 70 1.92 9.17 -0.48
C VAL A 70 3.23 9.73 -1.01
N PHE A 71 3.91 10.58 -0.24
CA PHE A 71 5.05 11.37 -0.70
C PHE A 71 6.39 10.81 -0.21
N HIS A 72 6.53 10.61 1.11
CA HIS A 72 7.79 10.22 1.73
C HIS A 72 8.27 8.83 1.31
N ASP A 73 7.36 7.86 1.15
CA ASP A 73 7.72 6.48 0.80
C ASP A 73 8.36 6.36 -0.60
N ARG A 74 8.21 7.37 -1.48
CA ARG A 74 8.88 7.41 -2.79
C ARG A 74 10.35 7.83 -2.69
N LEU A 75 10.75 8.45 -1.58
CA LEU A 75 12.05 9.08 -1.42
C LEU A 75 13.13 8.02 -1.14
N ILE A 76 14.24 8.11 -1.86
CA ILE A 76 15.27 7.05 -1.85
C ILE A 76 16.43 7.32 -0.89
N ASN A 77 16.76 8.59 -0.65
CA ASN A 77 17.94 8.97 0.14
C ASN A 77 17.53 9.65 1.46
N LEU A 78 18.46 9.71 2.42
CA LEU A 78 18.20 10.29 3.74
C LEU A 78 18.00 11.81 3.68
N GLU A 79 18.64 12.49 2.75
CA GLU A 79 18.56 13.94 2.57
C GLU A 79 17.14 14.37 2.18
N ASP A 80 16.56 13.77 1.14
CA ASP A 80 15.21 14.05 0.67
C ASP A 80 14.17 13.68 1.74
N LYS A 81 14.37 12.55 2.44
CA LYS A 81 13.51 12.13 3.56
C LYS A 81 13.53 13.15 4.69
N TYR A 82 14.71 13.65 5.04
CA TYR A 82 14.85 14.69 6.06
C TYR A 82 14.26 16.04 5.59
N PHE A 83 14.41 16.37 4.31
CA PHE A 83 13.75 17.52 3.70
C PHE A 83 12.23 17.43 3.84
N PHE A 84 11.63 16.28 3.55
CA PHE A 84 10.19 16.05 3.76
C PHE A 84 9.79 16.25 5.24
N HIS A 85 10.57 15.75 6.20
CA HIS A 85 10.29 15.94 7.62
C HIS A 85 10.33 17.42 8.05
N ARG A 86 11.27 18.20 7.52
CA ARG A 86 11.31 19.65 7.74
C ARG A 86 10.08 20.35 7.16
N LEU A 87 9.75 20.04 5.91
CA LEU A 87 8.57 20.54 5.22
C LEU A 87 7.29 20.23 6.02
N MET A 88 7.15 19.00 6.50
CA MET A 88 6.03 18.59 7.34
C MET A 88 5.94 19.42 8.63
N SER A 89 7.07 19.61 9.31
CA SER A 89 7.13 20.43 10.54
C SER A 89 6.66 21.87 10.31
N GLU A 90 7.06 22.48 9.19
CA GLU A 90 6.65 23.83 8.80
C GLU A 90 5.14 23.91 8.50
N ILE A 91 4.59 22.89 7.83
CA ILE A 91 3.16 22.78 7.51
C ILE A 91 2.31 22.61 8.78
N LEU A 92 2.76 21.77 9.71
CA LEU A 92 2.09 21.57 11.00
C LEU A 92 2.05 22.85 11.82
N ALA A 93 3.17 23.60 11.85
CA ALA A 93 3.22 24.88 12.54
C ALA A 93 2.26 25.90 11.93
N LYS A 94 2.16 25.95 10.59
CA LYS A 94 1.35 26.92 9.86
C LYS A 94 -0.16 26.64 9.90
N TYR A 95 -0.58 25.39 9.71
CA TYR A 95 -2.00 25.05 9.56
C TYR A 95 -2.61 24.39 10.79
N PHE A 96 -1.80 23.64 11.55
CA PHE A 96 -2.27 22.92 12.73
C PHE A 96 -1.92 23.65 14.03
N ASN A 97 -1.11 24.71 13.99
CA ASN A 97 -0.56 25.37 15.18
C ASN A 97 0.17 24.38 16.11
N GLU A 98 0.85 23.39 15.53
CA GLU A 98 1.61 22.38 16.25
C GLU A 98 3.09 22.48 15.87
N SER A 99 3.96 22.57 16.88
CA SER A 99 5.40 22.60 16.68
C SER A 99 5.97 21.22 16.96
N VAL A 100 6.37 20.51 15.90
CA VAL A 100 7.00 19.20 15.97
C VAL A 100 8.40 19.31 15.37
N GLU A 101 9.39 18.72 16.02
CA GLU A 101 10.75 18.71 15.49
C GLU A 101 10.89 17.66 14.37
N PRO A 102 11.63 17.95 13.28
CA PRO A 102 11.82 16.98 12.19
C PRO A 102 12.42 15.65 12.64
N GLN A 103 13.22 15.65 13.70
CA GLN A 103 13.85 14.46 14.26
C GLN A 103 12.84 13.52 14.92
N THR A 104 11.72 14.05 15.44
CA THR A 104 10.67 13.25 16.08
C THR A 104 10.11 12.21 15.12
N PHE A 105 9.95 12.53 13.83
CA PHE A 105 9.46 11.58 12.83
C PHE A 105 10.40 10.40 12.56
N ILE A 106 11.67 10.52 12.95
CA ILE A 106 12.69 9.46 12.80
C ILE A 106 12.74 8.61 14.06
N THR A 107 12.65 9.24 15.23
CA THR A 107 12.75 8.54 16.52
C THR A 107 11.45 7.88 16.95
N ASP A 108 10.30 8.44 16.55
CA ASP A 108 8.95 7.97 16.88
C ASP A 108 8.15 7.75 15.59
N PRO A 109 8.30 6.58 14.93
CA PRO A 109 7.60 6.31 13.67
C PRO A 109 6.09 6.18 13.91
N ILE A 110 5.32 6.94 13.13
CA ILE A 110 3.85 6.93 13.22
C ILE A 110 3.30 5.79 12.35
N LEU A 111 2.80 4.75 13.00
CA LEU A 111 2.24 3.58 12.34
C LEU A 111 0.72 3.51 12.52
N PHE A 112 0.01 3.32 11.41
CA PHE A 112 -1.42 3.05 11.40
C PHE A 112 -1.68 1.72 10.71
N GLY A 113 -2.72 1.01 11.16
CA GLY A 113 -3.14 -0.27 10.60
C GLY A 113 -4.46 -0.72 11.21
N ASN A 114 -5.09 -1.72 10.60
CA ASN A 114 -6.36 -2.28 11.06
C ASN A 114 -6.27 -3.75 11.50
N PHE A 115 -5.07 -4.30 11.64
CA PHE A 115 -4.88 -5.73 11.91
C PHE A 115 -4.67 -6.05 13.40
N MET A 116 -4.80 -5.06 14.30
CA MET A 116 -4.56 -5.24 15.74
C MET A 116 -5.61 -6.12 16.43
N ARG A 117 -6.76 -6.36 15.79
CA ARG A 117 -7.86 -7.20 16.30
C ARG A 117 -7.96 -8.50 15.51
N MET A 118 -6.94 -9.35 15.65
CA MET A 118 -6.93 -10.67 15.02
C MET A 118 -8.16 -11.48 15.45
N GLY A 119 -8.77 -12.20 14.51
CA GLY A 119 -9.98 -13.00 14.74
C GLY A 119 -11.30 -12.20 14.76
N SER A 120 -11.25 -10.86 14.80
CA SER A 120 -12.44 -10.03 14.59
C SER A 120 -12.81 -9.99 13.11
N PRO A 121 -14.11 -9.87 12.78
CA PRO A 121 -14.55 -9.74 11.40
C PRO A 121 -14.02 -8.41 10.79
N PRO A 122 -13.86 -8.31 9.46
CA PRO A 122 -13.25 -7.14 8.82
C PRO A 122 -13.93 -5.80 9.17
N GLU A 123 -15.22 -5.79 9.44
CA GLU A 123 -15.99 -4.60 9.79
C GLU A 123 -15.65 -4.05 11.19
N GLU A 124 -15.11 -4.90 12.06
CA GLU A 124 -14.68 -4.53 13.43
C GLU A 124 -13.18 -4.22 13.51
N ARG A 125 -12.46 -4.32 12.38
CA ARG A 125 -11.05 -3.99 12.24
C ARG A 125 -10.90 -2.51 11.90
N PHE A 126 -10.79 -1.69 12.93
CA PHE A 126 -10.64 -0.24 12.77
C PHE A 126 -9.22 0.14 12.37
N TYR A 127 -9.12 1.10 11.45
CA TYR A 127 -7.85 1.74 11.11
C TYR A 127 -7.43 2.67 12.26
N GLU A 128 -6.42 2.28 13.02
CA GLU A 128 -6.01 2.96 14.25
C GLU A 128 -4.49 3.10 14.37
N GLU A 129 -4.06 4.03 15.21
CA GLU A 129 -2.65 4.22 15.49
C GLU A 129 -2.11 3.09 16.36
N MET A 130 -0.97 2.52 15.98
CA MET A 130 -0.35 1.40 16.68
C MET A 130 0.91 1.88 17.42
N MET A 131 0.77 2.06 18.74
CA MET A 131 1.84 2.64 19.58
C MET A 131 2.74 1.58 20.24
N ASP A 132 2.23 0.38 20.50
CA ASP A 132 2.98 -0.67 21.20
C ASP A 132 3.65 -1.64 20.22
N MET A 133 4.95 -1.41 19.98
CA MET A 133 5.77 -2.24 19.10
C MET A 133 5.85 -3.71 19.52
N ASN A 134 5.80 -4.03 20.82
CA ASN A 134 5.84 -5.41 21.28
C ASN A 134 4.52 -6.12 20.98
N LYS A 135 3.40 -5.42 21.18
CA LYS A 135 2.08 -5.93 20.82
C LYS A 135 1.96 -6.16 19.31
N ILE A 136 2.43 -5.21 18.48
CA ILE A 136 2.43 -5.36 17.02
C ILE A 136 3.23 -6.61 16.61
N LYS A 137 4.43 -6.81 17.17
CA LYS A 137 5.25 -8.00 16.91
C LYS A 137 4.56 -9.29 17.29
N SER A 138 3.91 -9.34 18.47
CA SER A 138 3.17 -10.51 18.91
C SER A 138 2.07 -10.87 17.92
N ILE A 139 1.24 -9.90 17.53
CA ILE A 139 0.13 -10.10 16.61
C ILE A 139 0.62 -10.54 15.23
N LEU A 140 1.70 -9.96 14.71
CA LEU A 140 2.28 -10.38 13.43
C LEU A 140 2.85 -11.80 13.47
N SER A 141 3.40 -12.24 14.61
CA SER A 141 3.79 -13.62 14.82
C SER A 141 2.58 -14.55 14.82
N ASP A 142 1.49 -14.17 15.47
CA ASP A 142 0.26 -14.95 15.48
C ASP A 142 -0.31 -15.11 14.05
N TYR A 143 -0.31 -14.05 13.24
CA TYR A 143 -0.68 -14.13 11.81
C TYR A 143 0.26 -15.01 10.99
N LEU A 144 1.56 -14.99 11.28
CA LEU A 144 2.55 -15.82 10.59
C LEU A 144 2.34 -17.30 10.91
N ASP A 145 2.07 -17.61 12.18
CA ASP A 145 1.79 -18.97 12.62
C ASP A 145 0.51 -19.51 11.99
N ASP A 146 -0.56 -18.72 11.95
CA ASP A 146 -1.81 -19.06 11.27
C ASP A 146 -1.62 -19.29 9.75
N LEU A 147 -0.82 -18.45 9.09
CA LEU A 147 -0.44 -18.65 7.69
C LEU A 147 0.35 -19.95 7.49
N ASN A 148 1.27 -20.27 8.39
CA ASN A 148 2.07 -21.49 8.32
C ASN A 148 1.27 -22.76 8.59
N MET A 149 0.18 -22.68 9.37
CA MET A 149 -0.73 -23.81 9.58
C MET A 149 -1.56 -24.14 8.34
N SER A 150 -1.86 -23.13 7.51
CA SER A 150 -2.69 -23.26 6.31
C SER A 150 -1.88 -23.43 5.01
N SER A 151 -0.58 -23.14 5.03
CA SER A 151 0.32 -23.22 3.88
C SER A 151 1.23 -24.46 3.92
N PRO A 152 1.41 -25.18 2.80
CA PRO A 152 2.37 -26.29 2.73
C PRO A 152 3.83 -25.82 2.80
N LYS A 153 4.10 -24.53 2.51
CA LYS A 153 5.43 -23.94 2.53
C LYS A 153 5.57 -23.04 3.75
N GLU A 154 6.34 -23.51 4.72
CA GLU A 154 6.65 -22.77 5.94
C GLU A 154 7.44 -21.49 5.61
N MET A 155 6.97 -20.37 6.14
CA MET A 155 7.62 -19.07 6.05
C MET A 155 8.17 -18.67 7.42
N ARG A 156 9.46 -18.33 7.46
CA ARG A 156 10.12 -17.86 8.69
C ARG A 156 10.47 -16.39 8.54
N LEU A 157 9.76 -15.54 9.27
CA LEU A 157 9.99 -14.10 9.31
C LEU A 157 10.37 -13.67 10.72
N VAL A 158 11.21 -12.62 10.79
CA VAL A 158 11.54 -11.93 12.04
C VAL A 158 11.06 -10.49 11.90
N PHE A 159 10.25 -10.03 12.85
CA PHE A 159 9.64 -8.71 12.81
C PHE A 159 10.51 -7.65 13.50
N PHE A 160 11.50 -7.12 12.77
CA PHE A 160 12.19 -5.88 13.11
C PHE A 160 11.41 -4.66 12.58
N LEU A 161 11.82 -3.44 12.96
CA LEU A 161 11.07 -2.22 12.68
C LEU A 161 10.74 -2.07 11.18
N ASP A 162 11.73 -2.19 10.29
CA ASP A 162 11.48 -2.03 8.85
C ASP A 162 10.49 -3.08 8.30
N ALA A 163 10.55 -4.32 8.78
CA ALA A 163 9.59 -5.35 8.36
C ALA A 163 8.15 -4.97 8.76
N ILE A 164 7.98 -4.40 9.96
CA ILE A 164 6.68 -3.91 10.44
C ILE A 164 6.21 -2.71 9.62
N GLU A 165 7.11 -1.76 9.34
CA GLU A 165 6.80 -0.62 8.46
C GLU A 165 6.40 -1.07 7.05
N HIS A 166 7.07 -2.09 6.50
CA HIS A 166 6.73 -2.61 5.19
C HIS A 166 5.38 -3.34 5.18
N ILE A 167 5.08 -4.14 6.20
CA ILE A 167 3.78 -4.82 6.31
C ILE A 167 2.66 -3.80 6.46
N THR A 168 2.82 -2.79 7.32
CA THR A 168 1.82 -1.73 7.52
C THR A 168 1.54 -0.96 6.22
N ARG A 169 2.60 -0.62 5.46
CA ARG A 169 2.46 -0.02 4.13
C ARG A 169 1.68 -0.93 3.17
N LEU A 170 2.04 -2.21 3.12
CA LEU A 170 1.41 -3.18 2.23
C LEU A 170 -0.08 -3.39 2.56
N VAL A 171 -0.41 -3.62 3.83
CA VAL A 171 -1.80 -3.75 4.28
C VAL A 171 -2.61 -2.51 3.92
N ARG A 172 -2.08 -1.31 4.20
CA ARG A 172 -2.74 -0.04 3.84
C ARG A 172 -2.91 0.11 2.33
N MET A 173 -1.93 -0.29 1.50
CA MET A 173 -2.05 -0.19 0.04
C MET A 173 -3.11 -1.13 -0.51
N VAL A 174 -3.12 -2.39 -0.06
CA VAL A 174 -4.00 -3.43 -0.60
C VAL A 174 -5.47 -3.15 -0.30
N GLN A 175 -5.75 -2.56 0.87
CA GLN A 175 -7.12 -2.26 1.29
C GLN A 175 -7.70 -1.01 0.62
N GLN A 176 -6.88 -0.25 -0.13
CA GLN A 176 -7.41 0.85 -0.94
C GLN A 176 -8.03 0.33 -2.23
N GLU A 177 -9.12 0.97 -2.62
CA GLU A 177 -9.73 0.74 -3.93
C GLU A 177 -8.70 0.94 -5.03
N ARG A 178 -8.55 -0.05 -5.91
CA ARG A 178 -7.55 -0.07 -7.00
C ARG A 178 -6.12 0.17 -6.49
N GLY A 179 -5.82 -0.28 -5.27
CA GLY A 179 -4.50 -0.16 -4.66
C GLY A 179 -3.44 -0.99 -5.37
N ASN A 180 -2.30 -0.37 -5.68
CA ASN A 180 -1.16 -1.02 -6.32
C ASN A 180 0.15 -0.53 -5.72
N ALA A 181 1.15 -1.41 -5.66
CA ALA A 181 2.47 -1.10 -5.11
C ALA A 181 3.58 -1.71 -5.97
N LEU A 182 4.58 -0.89 -6.32
CA LEU A 182 5.82 -1.36 -6.92
C LEU A 182 6.88 -1.51 -5.83
N LEU A 183 7.26 -2.75 -5.52
CA LEU A 183 8.22 -3.04 -4.45
C LEU A 183 9.64 -3.08 -5.00
N VAL A 184 10.38 -1.99 -4.79
CA VAL A 184 11.77 -1.85 -5.23
C VAL A 184 12.72 -2.15 -4.09
N GLY A 185 13.73 -2.99 -4.35
CA GLY A 185 14.79 -3.29 -3.40
C GLY A 185 15.59 -4.51 -3.82
N VAL A 186 16.73 -4.75 -3.16
CA VAL A 186 17.62 -5.88 -3.49
C VAL A 186 16.93 -7.24 -3.25
N GLY A 187 17.43 -8.28 -3.91
CA GLY A 187 16.97 -9.65 -3.67
C GLY A 187 17.17 -10.06 -2.21
N GLY A 188 16.25 -10.86 -1.66
CA GLY A 188 16.35 -11.36 -0.28
C GLY A 188 15.79 -10.44 0.81
N THR A 189 15.29 -9.24 0.49
CA THR A 189 14.68 -8.32 1.48
C THR A 189 13.25 -8.71 1.93
N GLY A 190 12.77 -9.89 1.53
CA GLY A 190 11.46 -10.40 1.96
C GLY A 190 10.25 -9.85 1.20
N LYS A 191 10.40 -9.08 0.11
CA LYS A 191 9.29 -8.47 -0.65
C LYS A 191 8.10 -9.41 -0.89
N GLN A 192 8.35 -10.60 -1.45
CA GLN A 192 7.29 -11.59 -1.69
C GLN A 192 6.70 -12.16 -0.40
N SER A 193 7.55 -12.47 0.58
CA SER A 193 7.13 -13.04 1.87
C SER A 193 6.24 -12.07 2.65
N LEU A 194 6.64 -10.80 2.74
CA LEU A 194 5.86 -9.74 3.39
C LEU A 194 4.55 -9.47 2.64
N THR A 195 4.54 -9.56 1.30
CA THR A 195 3.31 -9.41 0.51
C THR A 195 2.32 -10.56 0.78
N ARG A 196 2.81 -11.81 0.82
CA ARG A 196 1.96 -12.96 1.16
C ARG A 196 1.41 -12.89 2.58
N LEU A 197 2.23 -12.48 3.56
CA LEU A 197 1.75 -12.24 4.92
C LEU A 197 0.71 -11.10 4.97
N SER A 198 0.94 -10.01 4.24
CA SER A 198 -0.02 -8.88 4.18
C SER A 198 -1.34 -9.30 3.53
N ALA A 199 -1.30 -10.16 2.50
CA ALA A 199 -2.49 -10.79 1.91
C ALA A 199 -3.26 -11.58 2.96
N HIS A 200 -2.57 -12.42 3.72
CA HIS A 200 -3.16 -13.23 4.79
C HIS A 200 -3.81 -12.39 5.88
N ILE A 201 -3.12 -11.34 6.34
CA ILE A 201 -3.64 -10.37 7.31
C ILE A 201 -4.96 -9.74 6.83
N CYS A 202 -5.03 -9.40 5.55
CA CYS A 202 -6.23 -8.83 4.94
C CYS A 202 -7.31 -9.88 4.62
N SER A 203 -7.01 -11.17 4.79
CA SER A 203 -7.84 -12.30 4.33
C SER A 203 -8.07 -12.29 2.81
N TYR A 204 -7.06 -11.88 2.05
CA TYR A 204 -7.07 -11.82 0.58
C TYR A 204 -6.36 -13.04 0.01
N GLN A 205 -6.86 -13.55 -1.11
CA GLN A 205 -6.15 -14.56 -1.88
C GLN A 205 -4.90 -13.94 -2.51
N CYS A 206 -3.74 -14.57 -2.35
CA CYS A 206 -2.53 -14.17 -3.05
C CYS A 206 -2.42 -14.99 -4.34
N PHE A 207 -2.79 -14.40 -5.48
CA PHE A 207 -2.62 -15.01 -6.80
C PHE A 207 -1.23 -14.70 -7.35
N GLN A 208 -0.52 -15.73 -7.79
CA GLN A 208 0.81 -15.60 -8.40
C GLN A 208 0.90 -16.60 -9.56
N ILE A 209 1.40 -16.14 -10.71
CA ILE A 209 1.58 -17.04 -11.86
C ILE A 209 2.74 -18.02 -11.65
N GLU A 210 2.60 -19.22 -12.20
CA GLU A 210 3.62 -20.27 -12.14
C GLU A 210 4.18 -20.54 -13.52
N LEU A 211 5.44 -20.16 -13.74
CA LEU A 211 6.08 -20.39 -15.04
C LEU A 211 6.30 -21.88 -15.27
N CYS A 212 5.73 -22.38 -16.36
CA CYS A 212 5.95 -23.72 -16.88
C CYS A 212 6.91 -23.71 -18.07
N ARG A 213 7.42 -24.88 -18.46
CA ARG A 213 8.24 -24.98 -19.67
C ARG A 213 7.39 -24.63 -20.89
N GLY A 214 7.78 -23.60 -21.64
CA GLY A 214 7.02 -23.10 -22.78
C GLY A 214 5.95 -22.07 -22.43
N TYR A 215 6.01 -21.48 -21.22
CA TYR A 215 5.11 -20.39 -20.84
C TYR A 215 5.28 -19.21 -21.79
N ASP A 216 4.18 -18.83 -22.44
CA ASP A 216 4.10 -17.80 -23.46
C ASP A 216 2.98 -16.80 -23.17
N TYR A 217 2.69 -15.93 -24.13
CA TYR A 217 1.65 -14.91 -24.00
C TYR A 217 0.23 -15.48 -23.85
N SER A 218 -0.07 -16.59 -24.54
CA SER A 218 -1.35 -17.28 -24.38
C SER A 218 -1.50 -17.85 -22.97
N SER A 219 -0.44 -18.47 -22.44
CA SER A 219 -0.42 -19.01 -21.08
C SER A 219 -0.65 -17.93 -20.02
N PHE A 220 -0.09 -16.74 -20.25
CA PHE A 220 -0.31 -15.58 -19.38
C PHE A 220 -1.76 -15.09 -19.43
N HIS A 221 -2.35 -15.00 -20.61
CA HIS A 221 -3.77 -14.65 -20.77
C HIS A 221 -4.67 -15.65 -20.05
N ASP A 222 -4.38 -16.94 -20.13
CA ASP A 222 -5.14 -17.96 -19.40
C ASP A 222 -5.06 -17.78 -17.87
N ASP A 223 -3.90 -17.41 -17.33
CA ASP A 223 -3.77 -17.10 -15.90
C ASP A 223 -4.47 -15.79 -15.52
N LEU A 224 -4.44 -14.79 -16.39
CA LEU A 224 -5.22 -13.57 -16.20
C LEU A 224 -6.73 -13.89 -16.19
N LYS A 225 -7.24 -14.72 -17.10
CA LYS A 225 -8.65 -15.15 -17.10
C LYS A 225 -9.05 -15.74 -15.74
N LYS A 226 -8.22 -16.63 -15.17
CA LYS A 226 -8.44 -17.19 -13.82
C LYS A 226 -8.43 -16.11 -12.73
N LEU A 227 -7.53 -15.14 -12.83
CA LEU A 227 -7.47 -14.01 -11.91
C LEU A 227 -8.76 -13.17 -11.97
N TYR A 228 -9.23 -12.82 -13.18
CA TYR A 228 -10.47 -12.09 -13.39
C TYR A 228 -11.70 -12.88 -12.94
N GLU A 229 -11.73 -14.20 -13.14
CA GLU A 229 -12.79 -15.06 -12.64
C GLU A 229 -12.86 -15.06 -11.10
N SER A 230 -11.72 -15.23 -10.43
CA SER A 230 -11.64 -15.24 -8.97
C SER A 230 -12.00 -13.88 -8.37
N ALA A 231 -11.42 -12.80 -8.89
CA ALA A 231 -11.61 -11.46 -8.35
C ALA A 231 -12.95 -10.83 -8.76
N GLY A 232 -13.36 -11.02 -10.02
CA GLY A 232 -14.56 -10.41 -10.60
C GLY A 232 -15.83 -11.21 -10.35
N ILE A 233 -15.89 -12.46 -10.82
CA ILE A 233 -17.12 -13.27 -10.74
C ILE A 233 -17.35 -13.81 -9.34
N GLN A 234 -16.32 -14.45 -8.77
CA GLN A 234 -16.42 -15.05 -7.44
C GLN A 234 -16.34 -14.01 -6.32
N ASN A 235 -16.02 -12.75 -6.67
CA ASN A 235 -15.88 -11.63 -5.76
C ASN A 235 -14.97 -11.93 -4.57
N LYS A 236 -13.86 -12.66 -4.82
CA LYS A 236 -12.86 -12.97 -3.81
C LYS A 236 -11.81 -11.86 -3.79
N PRO A 237 -11.63 -11.15 -2.66
CA PRO A 237 -10.55 -10.18 -2.52
C PRO A 237 -9.19 -10.82 -2.85
N THR A 238 -8.50 -10.29 -3.85
CA THR A 238 -7.31 -10.93 -4.44
C THR A 238 -6.20 -9.91 -4.61
N ILE A 239 -4.98 -10.28 -4.21
CA ILE A 239 -3.74 -9.61 -4.58
C ILE A 239 -3.12 -10.38 -5.74
N PHE A 240 -2.79 -9.68 -6.82
CA PHE A 240 -1.91 -10.20 -7.84
C PHE A 240 -0.44 -9.91 -7.49
N LEU A 241 0.31 -10.95 -7.12
CA LEU A 241 1.75 -10.86 -6.87
C LEU A 241 2.51 -11.23 -8.14
N PHE A 242 3.15 -10.23 -8.74
CA PHE A 242 3.93 -10.36 -9.97
C PHE A 242 5.38 -9.91 -9.75
N THR A 243 6.34 -10.68 -10.25
CA THR A 243 7.77 -10.50 -10.01
C THR A 243 8.55 -10.35 -11.31
N ASP A 244 9.72 -9.73 -11.25
CA ASP A 244 10.61 -9.56 -12.40
C ASP A 244 10.98 -10.89 -13.07
N THR A 245 11.21 -11.94 -12.27
CA THR A 245 11.49 -13.29 -12.78
C THR A 245 10.33 -13.93 -13.55
N GLN A 246 9.12 -13.36 -13.47
CA GLN A 246 7.92 -13.84 -14.16
C GLN A 246 7.67 -13.13 -15.50
N ILE A 247 8.45 -12.10 -15.81
CA ILE A 247 8.36 -11.36 -17.08
C ILE A 247 9.10 -12.17 -18.14
N VAL A 248 8.36 -12.92 -18.95
CA VAL A 248 8.93 -13.72 -20.06
C VAL A 248 9.06 -12.87 -21.33
N VAL A 249 8.07 -12.04 -21.60
CA VAL A 249 8.01 -11.11 -22.74
C VAL A 249 7.52 -9.73 -22.27
N GLU A 250 7.87 -8.66 -22.99
CA GLU A 250 7.57 -7.28 -22.57
C GLU A 250 6.07 -6.96 -22.60
N GLU A 251 5.33 -7.64 -23.48
CA GLU A 251 3.88 -7.52 -23.66
C GLU A 251 3.10 -7.82 -22.38
N PHE A 252 3.65 -8.60 -21.43
CA PHE A 252 3.02 -8.82 -20.12
C PHE A 252 2.84 -7.51 -19.35
N LEU A 253 3.80 -6.59 -19.49
CA LEU A 253 3.75 -5.29 -18.82
C LEU A 253 2.71 -4.37 -19.46
N GLU A 254 2.44 -4.52 -20.75
CA GLU A 254 1.38 -3.79 -21.45
C GLU A 254 0.00 -4.20 -20.90
N ASP A 255 -0.23 -5.50 -20.73
CA ASP A 255 -1.47 -6.02 -20.14
C ASP A 255 -1.65 -5.58 -18.68
N ILE A 256 -0.58 -5.63 -17.87
CA ILE A 256 -0.62 -5.12 -16.50
C ILE A 256 -0.94 -3.63 -16.48
N ASN A 257 -0.38 -2.84 -17.42
CA ASN A 257 -0.69 -1.42 -17.52
C ASN A 257 -2.15 -1.17 -17.92
N ASN A 258 -2.71 -1.97 -18.83
CA ASN A 258 -4.13 -1.91 -19.18
C ASN A 258 -5.00 -2.22 -17.95
N MET A 259 -4.71 -3.31 -17.24
CA MET A 259 -5.40 -3.67 -16.01
C MET A 259 -5.35 -2.56 -14.95
N LEU A 260 -4.23 -1.86 -14.79
CA LEU A 260 -4.12 -0.75 -13.82
C LEU A 260 -4.86 0.52 -14.27
N ASN A 261 -4.97 0.79 -15.57
CA ASN A 261 -5.58 2.00 -16.10
C ASN A 261 -7.10 1.86 -16.33
N SER A 262 -7.51 0.85 -17.11
CA SER A 262 -8.92 0.61 -17.46
C SER A 262 -9.59 -0.37 -16.51
N GLY A 263 -8.82 -1.28 -15.88
CA GLY A 263 -9.37 -2.41 -15.13
C GLY A 263 -9.63 -3.64 -15.99
N GLU A 264 -9.28 -3.61 -17.28
CA GLU A 264 -9.46 -4.72 -18.21
C GLU A 264 -8.26 -4.85 -19.16
N VAL A 265 -7.98 -6.07 -19.59
CA VAL A 265 -7.02 -6.33 -20.66
C VAL A 265 -7.78 -6.48 -21.98
N PRO A 266 -7.48 -5.65 -23.01
CA PRO A 266 -8.16 -5.72 -24.30
C PRO A 266 -8.04 -7.11 -24.94
N ASN A 267 -9.13 -7.59 -25.53
CA ASN A 267 -9.20 -8.90 -26.21
C ASN A 267 -8.78 -10.09 -25.32
N LEU A 268 -8.87 -9.97 -23.99
CA LEU A 268 -8.56 -11.08 -23.09
C LEU A 268 -9.59 -12.21 -23.22
N PHE A 269 -10.87 -11.87 -23.31
CA PHE A 269 -11.97 -12.83 -23.45
C PHE A 269 -12.50 -12.83 -24.88
N GLU A 270 -12.79 -14.02 -25.40
CA GLU A 270 -13.52 -14.14 -26.66
C GLU A 270 -14.96 -13.61 -26.48
N PRO A 271 -15.63 -13.10 -27.53
CA PRO A 271 -16.97 -12.53 -27.41
C PRO A 271 -17.98 -13.44 -26.71
N ASP A 272 -17.97 -14.74 -27.06
CA ASP A 272 -18.86 -15.74 -26.48
C ASP A 272 -18.54 -16.05 -24.99
N GLU A 273 -17.28 -15.91 -24.59
CA GLU A 273 -16.88 -16.02 -23.18
C GLU A 273 -17.34 -14.79 -22.41
N TYR A 274 -17.10 -13.61 -22.98
CA TYR A 274 -17.45 -12.34 -22.38
C TYR A 274 -18.96 -12.20 -22.15
N GLU A 275 -19.79 -12.63 -23.10
CA GLU A 275 -21.25 -12.67 -22.93
C GLU A 275 -21.66 -13.53 -21.72
N LYS A 276 -21.03 -14.68 -21.50
CA LYS A 276 -21.32 -15.55 -20.34
C LYS A 276 -20.90 -14.93 -19.00
N LEU A 277 -19.93 -14.03 -19.01
CA LEU A 277 -19.43 -13.37 -17.79
C LEU A 277 -20.32 -12.21 -17.34
N ILE A 278 -21.05 -11.59 -18.27
CA ILE A 278 -21.94 -10.45 -17.99
C ILE A 278 -23.32 -10.89 -17.48
N ILE A 279 -23.76 -12.10 -17.85
CA ILE A 279 -25.07 -12.67 -17.51
C ILE A 279 -25.06 -13.24 -16.09
#